data_AF-A0A958LMG2-F1
#
_entry.id   AF-A0A958LMG2-F1
#
_cell.length_a   1.000
_cell.length_b   1.000
_cell.length_c   1.000
_cell.angle_alpha   90.00
_cell.angle_beta   90.00
_cell.angle_gamma   90.00
#
_symmetry.space_group_name_H-M   'P 1'
#
loop_
_entity.id
_entity.type
_entity.pdbx_description
1 polymer ?
#
loop_
_entity_poly.entity_id
_entity_poly.type
_entity_poly.pdbx_seq_one_letter_code
_entity_poly.pdbx_strand_id
1 'polypeptide(L)'
;MKPVLVFILLGFVLTWSAQAYNRYKPKKYKVSAAQTEKIKVKVWQKKVYPGLIGGVCEQEGYFQTCFKVVVRECEKEAKEQLSICRANMRMPKTFRSDHEAVYWSQKVGECLGGRLEKKWSTRKSDKSQCRQVGAWL
;
A
#
# COMPACT_ATOMS: atom_id res chain seq x y z
N MET A 1 -47.62 -33.93 -19.84
CA MET A 1 -46.31 -34.49 -20.25
C MET A 1 -45.22 -33.87 -19.38
N LYS A 2 -44.15 -34.62 -19.09
CA LYS A 2 -43.42 -34.69 -17.81
C LYS A 2 -42.41 -33.55 -17.55
N PRO A 3 -42.31 -33.04 -16.30
CA PRO A 3 -41.18 -32.25 -15.80
C PRO A 3 -40.20 -33.14 -15.00
N VAL A 4 -39.07 -33.51 -15.59
CA VAL A 4 -38.03 -34.30 -14.90
C VAL A 4 -36.66 -33.85 -15.42
N LEU A 5 -36.14 -32.69 -14.98
CA LEU A 5 -34.77 -32.28 -15.34
C LEU A 5 -34.15 -31.17 -14.46
N VAL A 6 -34.62 -30.97 -13.23
CA VAL A 6 -34.13 -29.85 -12.38
C VAL A 6 -33.36 -30.29 -11.13
N PHE A 7 -33.36 -31.58 -10.76
CA PHE A 7 -32.88 -31.98 -9.43
C PHE A 7 -31.45 -32.55 -9.34
N ILE A 8 -30.67 -32.62 -10.42
CA ILE A 8 -29.35 -33.30 -10.39
C ILE A 8 -28.16 -32.35 -10.13
N LEU A 9 -28.32 -31.03 -10.24
CA LEU A 9 -27.20 -30.07 -10.11
C LEU A 9 -27.01 -29.43 -8.72
N LEU A 10 -27.69 -29.91 -7.67
CA LEU A 10 -27.54 -29.39 -6.30
C LEU A 10 -26.74 -30.30 -5.35
N GLY A 11 -26.31 -31.49 -5.79
CA GLY A 11 -25.63 -32.47 -4.93
C GLY A 11 -24.11 -32.28 -4.76
N PHE A 12 -23.44 -31.49 -5.61
CA PHE A 12 -21.97 -31.47 -5.68
C PHE A 12 -21.28 -30.33 -4.92
N VAL A 13 -22.03 -29.41 -4.31
CA VAL A 13 -21.43 -28.20 -3.70
C VAL A 13 -21.11 -28.37 -2.20
N LEU A 14 -21.64 -29.39 -1.52
CA LEU A 14 -21.57 -29.47 -0.05
C LEU A 14 -20.48 -30.37 0.54
N THR A 15 -19.69 -31.11 -0.26
CA THR A 15 -18.66 -32.02 0.27
C THR A 15 -17.23 -31.46 0.27
N TRP A 16 -16.98 -30.27 -0.30
CA TRP A 16 -15.63 -29.68 -0.36
C TRP A 16 -15.27 -28.76 0.81
N SER A 17 -16.16 -28.52 1.77
CA SER A 17 -15.95 -27.53 2.85
C SER A 17 -15.26 -28.08 4.11
N ALA A 18 -15.23 -29.41 4.32
CA ALA A 18 -14.71 -29.97 5.59
C ALA A 18 -13.18 -30.17 5.62
N GLN A 19 -12.52 -30.29 4.47
CA GLN A 19 -11.09 -30.67 4.43
C GLN A 19 -10.11 -29.49 4.52
N ALA A 20 -10.61 -28.24 4.51
CA ALA A 20 -9.80 -27.04 4.60
C ALA A 20 -9.51 -26.57 6.06
N TYR A 21 -10.33 -26.96 7.03
CA TYR A 21 -10.24 -26.39 8.40
C TYR A 21 -9.08 -26.98 9.23
N ASN A 22 -8.66 -28.22 8.98
CA ASN A 22 -7.70 -28.92 9.86
C ASN A 22 -6.21 -28.59 9.59
N ARG A 23 -5.90 -27.76 8.58
CA ARG A 23 -4.52 -27.31 8.30
C ARG A 23 -4.10 -26.05 9.06
N TYR A 24 -5.02 -25.37 9.75
CA TYR A 24 -4.72 -24.12 10.44
C TYR A 24 -4.41 -24.35 11.93
N LYS A 25 -3.33 -25.09 12.24
CA LYS A 25 -2.75 -25.04 13.59
C LYS A 25 -1.82 -23.83 13.65
N PRO A 26 -2.15 -22.76 14.42
CA PRO A 26 -1.25 -21.62 14.56
C PRO A 26 0.05 -22.10 15.21
N LYS A 27 1.17 -21.98 14.48
CA LYS A 27 2.49 -22.25 15.03
C LYS A 27 2.72 -21.29 16.20
N LYS A 28 2.92 -21.82 17.41
CA LYS A 28 3.30 -21.03 18.58
C LYS A 28 4.69 -20.43 18.32
N TYR A 29 4.74 -19.22 17.80
CA TYR A 29 5.98 -18.46 17.66
C TYR A 29 6.44 -18.05 19.05
N LYS A 30 7.60 -18.57 19.49
CA LYS A 30 8.29 -18.04 20.66
C LYS A 30 8.79 -16.65 20.27
N VAL A 31 8.16 -15.61 20.82
CA VAL A 31 8.66 -14.25 20.72
C VAL A 31 9.92 -14.19 21.57
N SER A 32 11.08 -14.42 20.94
CA SER A 32 12.38 -14.08 21.51
C SER A 32 12.34 -12.58 21.81
N ALA A 33 12.79 -12.16 23.00
CA ALA A 33 12.92 -10.76 23.36
C ALA A 33 13.81 -10.09 22.30
N ALA A 34 13.17 -9.43 21.34
CA ALA A 34 13.84 -8.86 20.19
C ALA A 34 14.82 -7.81 20.69
N GLN A 35 16.11 -8.07 20.51
CA GLN A 35 17.12 -7.04 20.62
C GLN A 35 16.67 -5.91 19.70
N THR A 36 16.35 -4.76 20.29
CA THR A 36 15.87 -3.59 19.55
C THR A 36 17.05 -3.01 18.79
N GLU A 37 17.41 -3.65 17.68
CA GLU A 37 18.47 -3.18 16.81
C GLU A 37 18.03 -1.82 16.26
N LYS A 38 18.80 -0.79 16.59
CA LYS A 38 18.50 0.58 16.16
C LYS A 38 18.58 0.65 14.63
N ILE A 39 17.45 0.92 13.99
CA ILE A 39 17.38 0.98 12.53
C ILE A 39 17.97 2.32 12.06
N LYS A 40 19.08 2.29 11.34
CA LYS A 40 19.67 3.52 10.75
C LYS A 40 18.75 4.08 9.67
N VAL A 41 18.39 5.37 9.77
CA VAL A 41 17.44 5.99 8.83
C VAL A 41 17.89 5.93 7.38
N LYS A 42 19.20 6.07 7.11
CA LYS A 42 19.73 5.91 5.74
C LYS A 42 19.46 4.51 5.15
N VAL A 43 19.51 3.46 5.98
CA VAL A 43 19.24 2.08 5.54
C VAL A 43 17.74 1.91 5.30
N TRP A 44 16.92 2.40 6.23
CA TRP A 44 15.47 2.40 6.07
C TRP A 44 15.01 3.15 4.82
N GLN A 45 15.54 4.35 4.54
CA GLN A 45 15.20 5.14 3.34
C GLN A 45 15.47 4.36 2.05
N LYS A 46 16.64 3.71 1.95
CA LYS A 46 16.98 2.88 0.78
C LYS A 46 16.01 1.73 0.56
N LYS A 47 15.44 1.17 1.64
CA LYS A 47 14.46 0.08 1.57
C LYS A 47 13.03 0.56 1.29
N VAL A 48 12.61 1.65 1.94
CA VAL A 48 11.22 2.12 1.91
C VAL A 48 10.91 2.99 0.69
N TYR A 49 11.84 3.84 0.26
CA TYR A 49 11.55 4.83 -0.78
C TYR A 49 11.18 4.22 -2.13
N PRO A 50 11.85 3.15 -2.62
CA PRO A 50 11.42 2.49 -3.85
C PRO A 50 10.00 1.93 -3.75
N GLY A 51 9.63 1.34 -2.61
CA GLY A 51 8.28 0.82 -2.38
C GLY A 51 7.21 1.91 -2.34
N LEU A 52 7.51 3.06 -1.73
CA LEU A 52 6.59 4.22 -1.75
C LEU A 52 6.38 4.76 -3.15
N ILE A 53 7.43 4.89 -3.95
CA ILE A 53 7.32 5.34 -5.35
C ILE A 53 6.51 4.33 -6.16
N GLY A 54 6.80 3.04 -6.02
CA GLY A 54 6.09 1.97 -6.69
C GLY A 54 4.60 1.95 -6.36
N GLY A 55 4.23 2.03 -5.08
CA GLY A 55 2.83 2.03 -4.65
C GLY A 55 2.05 3.27 -5.10
N VAL A 56 2.68 4.45 -5.10
CA VAL A 56 2.06 5.68 -5.62
C VAL A 56 1.86 5.61 -7.14
N CYS A 57 2.76 4.97 -7.87
CA CYS A 57 2.75 4.91 -9.33
C CYS A 57 2.19 3.59 -9.90
N GLU A 58 1.53 2.79 -9.07
CA GLU A 58 0.87 1.56 -9.49
C GLU A 58 -0.21 1.85 -10.54
N GLN A 59 -0.25 1.06 -11.63
CA GLN A 59 -1.10 1.32 -12.82
C GLN A 59 -2.60 1.45 -12.49
N GLU A 60 -3.08 0.69 -11.52
CA GLU A 60 -4.48 0.71 -11.07
C GLU A 60 -4.66 1.52 -9.77
N GLY A 61 -3.58 2.14 -9.28
CA GLY A 61 -3.59 2.94 -8.07
C GLY A 61 -4.31 4.29 -8.25
N TYR A 62 -4.55 4.96 -7.13
CA TYR A 62 -5.26 6.25 -7.10
C TYR A 62 -4.65 7.27 -8.08
N PHE A 63 -3.33 7.44 -8.08
CA PHE A 63 -2.70 8.49 -8.89
C PHE A 63 -2.77 8.22 -10.40
N GLN A 64 -2.62 6.96 -10.82
CA GLN A 64 -2.75 6.58 -12.23
C GLN A 64 -4.21 6.62 -12.70
N THR A 65 -5.16 6.32 -11.80
CA THR A 65 -6.60 6.35 -12.11
C THR A 65 -7.15 7.77 -12.15
N CYS A 66 -6.72 8.63 -11.22
CA CYS A 66 -7.31 9.94 -11.00
C CYS A 66 -6.53 11.09 -11.64
N PHE A 67 -5.32 10.87 -12.13
CA PHE A 67 -4.53 11.91 -12.80
C PHE A 67 -4.03 11.40 -14.15
N LYS A 68 -4.05 12.26 -15.16
CA LYS A 68 -3.52 11.95 -16.49
C LYS A 68 -1.99 12.01 -16.48
N VAL A 69 -1.34 11.00 -15.91
CA VAL A 69 0.13 10.92 -15.77
C VAL A 69 0.58 9.51 -16.13
N VAL A 70 1.59 9.40 -16.99
CA VAL A 70 2.17 8.08 -17.35
C VAL A 70 3.11 7.57 -16.25
N VAL A 71 3.21 6.25 -16.06
CA VAL A 71 4.01 5.63 -14.99
C VAL A 71 5.43 6.19 -14.89
N ARG A 72 6.14 6.32 -16.03
CA ARG A 72 7.52 6.85 -16.05
C ARG A 72 7.62 8.31 -15.58
N GLU A 73 6.62 9.13 -15.90
CA GLU A 73 6.53 10.51 -15.42
C GLU A 73 6.19 10.53 -13.92
N CYS A 74 5.26 9.68 -13.50
CA CYS A 74 4.91 9.49 -12.09
C CYS A 74 6.15 9.16 -11.24
N GLU A 75 6.94 8.16 -11.63
CA GLU A 75 8.12 7.75 -10.85
C GLU A 75 9.17 8.86 -10.76
N LYS A 76 9.41 9.57 -11.87
CA LYS A 76 10.35 10.69 -11.94
C LYS A 76 9.93 11.80 -10.98
N GLU A 77 8.66 12.20 -11.04
CA GLU A 77 8.14 13.27 -10.20
C GLU A 77 7.98 12.84 -8.74
N ALA A 78 7.54 11.61 -8.47
CA ALA A 78 7.48 11.06 -7.12
C ALA A 78 8.85 11.07 -6.45
N LYS A 79 9.92 10.69 -7.18
CA LYS A 79 11.29 10.77 -6.67
C LYS A 79 11.72 12.20 -6.33
N GLU A 80 11.37 13.17 -7.18
CA GLU A 80 11.63 14.59 -6.93
C GLU A 80 10.88 15.08 -5.68
N GLN A 81 9.57 14.84 -5.61
CA GLN A 81 8.74 15.25 -4.47
C GLN A 81 9.18 14.58 -3.17
N LEU A 82 9.57 13.31 -3.22
CA LEU A 82 10.08 12.55 -2.07
C LEU A 82 11.39 13.12 -1.53
N SER A 83 12.28 13.60 -2.42
CA SER A 83 13.50 14.31 -2.02
C SER A 83 13.17 15.58 -1.21
N ILE A 84 12.14 16.32 -1.63
CA ILE A 84 11.68 17.52 -0.94
C ILE A 84 11.01 17.18 0.39
N CYS A 85 10.15 16.15 0.43
CA CYS A 85 9.57 15.65 1.67
C CYS A 85 10.64 15.27 2.69
N ARG A 86 11.68 14.54 2.26
CA ARG A 86 12.82 14.20 3.11
C ARG A 86 13.55 15.43 3.65
N ALA A 87 13.76 16.45 2.81
CA ALA A 87 14.48 17.66 3.21
C ALA A 87 13.72 18.50 4.25
N ASN A 88 12.38 18.48 4.19
CA ASN A 88 11.54 19.24 5.11
C ASN A 88 11.22 18.48 6.41
N MET A 89 11.53 17.19 6.50
CA MET A 89 11.28 16.36 7.68
C MET A 89 12.51 16.23 8.57
N ARG A 90 12.36 16.56 9.86
CA ARG A 90 13.39 16.34 10.88
C ARG A 90 13.31 14.91 11.43
N MET A 91 13.73 13.94 10.62
CA MET A 91 13.84 12.53 11.05
C MET A 91 15.01 12.32 12.02
N PRO A 92 14.91 11.41 12.99
CA PRO A 92 16.04 11.00 13.82
C PRO A 92 17.13 10.33 12.97
N LYS A 93 18.34 10.14 13.51
CA LYS A 93 19.41 9.40 12.81
C LYS A 93 19.17 7.88 12.80
N THR A 94 18.46 7.39 13.82
CA THR A 94 18.09 5.99 14.01
C THR A 94 16.69 5.90 14.60
N PHE A 95 15.91 4.90 14.20
CA PHE A 95 14.67 4.55 14.87
C PHE A 95 14.94 3.57 16.01
N ARG A 96 14.21 3.77 17.11
CA ARG A 96 14.29 2.96 18.33
C ARG A 96 13.46 1.69 18.23
N SER A 97 12.50 1.63 17.31
CA SER A 97 11.62 0.48 17.11
C SER A 97 11.06 0.45 15.68
N ASP A 98 10.51 -0.71 15.30
CA ASP A 98 9.77 -0.84 14.05
C ASP A 98 8.53 0.08 14.01
N HIS A 99 7.87 0.28 15.15
CA HIS A 99 6.73 1.18 15.23
C HIS A 99 7.12 2.63 14.88
N GLU A 100 8.27 3.10 15.35
CA GLU A 100 8.78 4.41 14.96
C GLU A 100 9.11 4.46 13.46
N ALA A 101 9.68 3.40 12.91
CA ALA A 101 9.94 3.31 11.47
C ALA A 101 8.65 3.35 10.63
N VAL A 102 7.58 2.67 11.07
CA VAL A 102 6.26 2.69 10.45
C VAL A 102 5.64 4.08 10.51
N TYR A 103 5.70 4.74 11.67
CA TYR A 103 5.24 6.12 11.84
C TYR A 103 5.91 7.05 10.81
N TRP A 104 7.23 6.98 10.67
CA TRP A 104 7.93 7.80 9.68
C TRP A 104 7.63 7.39 8.22
N SER A 105 7.35 6.13 7.94
CA SER A 105 6.89 5.69 6.61
C SER A 105 5.55 6.36 6.26
N GLN A 106 4.60 6.36 7.20
CA GLN A 106 3.30 7.02 7.03
C GLN A 106 3.48 8.52 6.81
N LYS A 107 4.30 9.21 7.61
CA LYS A 107 4.57 10.64 7.43
C LYS A 107 5.21 10.98 6.08
N VAL A 108 6.15 10.16 5.62
CA VAL A 108 6.74 10.33 4.29
C VAL A 108 5.70 10.10 3.19
N GLY A 109 4.86 9.08 3.31
CA GLY A 109 3.75 8.80 2.41
C GLY A 109 2.75 9.96 2.34
N GLU A 110 2.29 10.44 3.50
CA GLU A 110 1.41 11.63 3.65
C GLU A 110 1.97 12.85 2.91
N CYS A 111 3.26 13.15 3.10
CA CYS A 111 3.88 14.27 2.40
C CYS A 111 3.94 14.03 0.88
N LEU A 112 4.37 12.83 0.45
CA LEU A 112 4.54 12.52 -0.96
C LEU A 112 3.22 12.63 -1.71
N GLY A 113 2.18 11.95 -1.24
CA GLY A 113 0.88 11.96 -1.89
C GLY A 113 0.25 13.34 -1.91
N GLY A 114 0.34 14.09 -0.81
CA GLY A 114 -0.21 15.45 -0.74
C GLY A 114 0.50 16.41 -1.72
N ARG A 115 1.82 16.27 -1.89
CA ARG A 115 2.57 17.07 -2.85
C ARG A 115 2.24 16.71 -4.30
N LEU A 116 2.12 15.43 -4.62
CA LEU A 116 1.75 14.98 -5.96
C LEU A 116 0.33 15.41 -6.32
N GLU A 117 -0.63 15.22 -5.41
CA GLU A 117 -2.01 15.67 -5.59
C GLU A 117 -2.08 17.18 -5.83
N LYS A 118 -1.34 17.98 -5.05
CA LYS A 118 -1.25 19.43 -5.26
C LYS A 118 -0.63 19.76 -6.63
N LYS A 119 0.50 19.11 -6.98
CA LYS A 119 1.23 19.36 -8.23
C LYS A 119 0.40 19.01 -9.46
N TRP A 120 -0.40 17.94 -9.39
CA TRP A 120 -1.21 17.45 -10.51
C TRP A 120 -2.67 17.86 -10.45
N SER A 121 -3.05 18.77 -9.55
CA SER A 121 -4.43 19.22 -9.36
C SER A 121 -5.14 19.61 -10.66
N THR A 122 -4.44 20.25 -11.60
CA THR A 122 -4.96 20.64 -12.92
C THR A 122 -5.15 19.48 -13.91
N ARG A 123 -4.57 18.31 -13.62
CA ARG A 123 -4.64 17.08 -14.43
C ARG A 123 -5.58 16.03 -13.82
N LYS A 124 -6.27 16.37 -12.73
CA LYS A 124 -7.16 15.48 -11.98
C LYS A 124 -8.45 15.21 -12.78
N SER A 125 -8.93 13.97 -12.73
CA SER A 125 -10.18 13.56 -13.37
C SER A 125 -11.40 14.03 -12.56
N ASP A 126 -12.48 14.41 -13.26
CA ASP A 126 -13.74 14.84 -12.64
C ASP A 126 -14.64 13.69 -12.17
N LYS A 127 -14.20 12.44 -12.32
CA LYS A 127 -14.89 11.24 -11.81
C LYS A 127 -15.15 11.39 -10.31
N SER A 128 -16.32 10.95 -9.84
CA SER A 128 -16.73 11.07 -8.44
C SER A 128 -15.70 10.51 -7.45
N GLN A 129 -15.13 9.33 -7.76
CA GLN A 129 -14.09 8.67 -6.95
C GLN A 129 -12.79 9.49 -6.81
N CYS A 130 -12.54 10.42 -7.75
CA CYS A 130 -11.36 11.25 -7.76
C CYS A 130 -11.57 12.61 -7.10
N ARG A 131 -12.79 12.95 -6.66
CA ARG A 131 -13.05 14.26 -6.03
C ARG A 131 -12.58 14.33 -4.58
N GLN A 132 -12.45 13.17 -3.92
CA GLN A 132 -11.99 13.09 -2.54
C GLN A 132 -10.49 13.41 -2.49
N VAL A 133 -10.14 14.42 -1.69
CA VAL A 133 -8.73 14.77 -1.38
C VAL A 133 -8.21 13.75 -0.39
N GLY A 134 -6.99 13.25 -0.60
CA GLY A 134 -6.38 12.31 0.35
C GLY A 134 -6.85 10.85 0.24
N ALA A 135 -7.58 10.47 -0.81
CA ALA A 135 -8.04 9.08 -1.01
C ALA A 135 -6.92 8.04 -1.29
N TRP A 136 -5.66 8.46 -1.22
CA TRP A 136 -4.45 7.65 -1.35
C TRP A 136 -3.80 7.30 -0.01
N LEU A 137 -4.40 7.75 1.10
CA LEU A 137 -4.05 7.37 2.47
C LEU A 137 -4.92 6.20 2.94
#